data_AF-X0WAQ7-F1
#
_entry.id   AF-X0WAQ7-F1
#
_cell.length_a   1.000
_cell.length_b   1.000
_cell.length_c   1.000
_cell.angle_alpha   90.00
_cell.angle_beta   90.00
_cell.angle_gamma   90.00
#
_symmetry.space_group_name_H-M   'P 1'
#
loop_
_entity.id
_entity.type
_entity.pdbx_description
1 polymer ?
#
loop_
_entity_poly.entity_id
_entity_poly.type
_entity_poly.pdbx_seq_one_letter_code
_entity_poly.pdbx_strand_id
1 'polypeptide(L)'
;ASFIENRGQVGDEAVKYVLKGGSTAAYLTDEGMTFCMSGKLPSGENATAVFKMAPAGANETQAVASEKLPGIVNYLKSSFKLTNIPTYARVTYRQVYPGIDMIVFGSQNRLKTEFHLAPGADVGSIQVDCMGVEGLSIADNGDLHIQTAVGEVVDGAPFAYQDIDGERVEVPVSYRLIDADTYGFAVQSAYDVSHPLVVDPDLVWSTFLGDDGNECGKGIAVDSSGNVFVCGVTEDPDFPTTDGAYQTTKGTAWDGFVTKVA
;
A
#
# COMPACT_ATOMS: atom_id res chain seq x y z
N ALA A 1 -0.48 -1.59 9.33
CA ALA A 1 0.39 -0.72 10.17
C ALA A 1 -0.34 0.61 10.43
N SER A 2 0.01 1.39 11.46
CA SER A 2 -0.73 2.62 11.81
C SER A 2 0.18 3.84 11.90
N PHE A 3 -0.30 5.00 11.45
CA PHE A 3 0.39 6.27 11.62
C PHE A 3 0.11 6.86 13.00
N ILE A 4 1.17 7.34 13.65
CA ILE A 4 1.15 7.95 14.97
C ILE A 4 1.42 9.44 14.78
N GLU A 5 0.49 10.30 15.23
CA GLU A 5 0.67 11.75 15.21
C GLU A 5 1.90 12.18 16.01
N ASN A 6 2.75 13.03 15.45
CA ASN A 6 3.88 13.61 16.18
C ASN A 6 3.38 14.68 17.16
N ARG A 7 3.53 14.40 18.45
CA ARG A 7 3.23 15.32 19.56
C ARG A 7 4.50 15.68 20.35
N GLY A 8 5.65 15.59 19.70
CA GLY A 8 6.97 15.84 20.28
C GLY A 8 7.72 14.57 20.70
N GLN A 9 7.22 13.37 20.38
CA GLN A 9 8.00 12.13 20.57
C GLN A 9 9.15 12.01 19.55
N VAL A 10 9.08 12.74 18.44
CA VAL A 10 10.15 12.97 17.48
C VAL A 10 10.52 14.44 17.57
N GLY A 11 11.81 14.73 17.78
CA GLY A 11 12.28 16.10 18.03
C GLY A 11 12.32 17.01 16.79
N ASP A 12 12.15 16.43 15.60
CA ASP A 12 12.00 17.19 14.37
C ASP A 12 10.53 17.62 14.21
N GLU A 13 10.30 18.93 14.22
CA GLU A 13 8.96 19.55 14.12
C GLU A 13 8.37 19.47 12.70
N ALA A 14 9.19 19.22 11.67
CA ALA A 14 8.69 19.00 10.32
C ALA A 14 7.94 17.67 10.19
N VAL A 15 8.25 16.69 11.06
CA VAL A 15 7.58 15.39 11.09
C VAL A 15 6.19 15.54 11.66
N LYS A 16 5.17 15.20 10.85
CA LYS A 16 3.75 15.21 11.23
C LYS A 16 3.28 13.85 11.73
N TYR A 17 3.72 12.78 11.07
CA TYR A 17 3.32 11.42 11.41
C TYR A 17 4.50 10.46 11.37
N VAL A 18 4.40 9.41 12.18
CA VAL A 18 5.40 8.36 12.27
C VAL A 18 4.72 7.01 12.09
N LEU A 19 5.28 6.18 11.23
CA LEU A 19 4.95 4.76 11.15
C LEU A 19 6.16 3.98 11.67
N LYS A 20 5.94 3.07 12.63
CA LYS A 20 6.98 2.18 13.15
C LYS A 20 6.53 0.73 12.98
N GLY A 21 7.34 -0.11 12.33
CA GLY A 21 7.06 -1.53 12.18
C GLY A 21 8.32 -2.34 11.82
N GLY A 22 8.61 -3.39 12.60
CA GLY A 22 9.73 -4.28 12.32
C GLY A 22 11.07 -3.56 12.19
N SER A 23 11.78 -3.80 11.08
CA SER A 23 13.09 -3.20 10.75
C SER A 23 12.99 -1.83 10.07
N THR A 24 11.78 -1.29 9.87
CA THR A 24 11.56 -0.04 9.11
C THR A 24 10.74 0.96 9.92
N ALA A 25 11.18 2.21 9.91
CA ALA A 25 10.38 3.35 10.36
C ALA A 25 10.21 4.32 9.19
N ALA A 26 9.03 4.93 9.07
CA ALA A 26 8.77 6.01 8.15
C ALA A 26 8.35 7.27 8.92
N TYR A 27 8.88 8.41 8.49
CA TYR A 27 8.62 9.73 9.06
C TYR A 27 8.05 10.61 7.96
N LEU A 28 6.80 11.04 8.14
CA LEU A 28 6.05 11.78 7.15
C LEU A 28 6.09 13.27 7.50
N THR A 29 6.57 14.08 6.58
CA THR A 29 6.53 15.54 6.62
C THR A 29 5.56 16.05 5.55
N ASP A 30 5.37 17.36 5.46
CA ASP A 30 4.59 17.99 4.39
C ASP A 30 5.26 17.85 2.99
N GLU A 31 6.53 17.43 2.94
CA GLU A 31 7.31 17.29 1.69
C GLU A 31 7.46 15.85 1.23
N GLY A 32 6.96 14.86 1.97
CA GLY A 32 7.09 13.45 1.64
C GLY A 32 7.47 12.59 2.83
N MET A 33 8.14 11.47 2.54
CA MET A 33 8.32 10.37 3.49
C MET A 33 9.78 9.96 3.58
N THR A 34 10.35 10.04 4.77
CA THR A 34 11.71 9.55 5.04
C THR A 34 11.64 8.17 5.67
N PHE A 35 12.26 7.19 5.03
CA PHE A 35 12.39 5.81 5.51
C PHE A 35 13.73 5.63 6.21
N CYS A 36 13.70 4.91 7.32
CA CYS A 36 14.86 4.48 8.06
C CYS A 36 14.79 2.97 8.22
N MET A 37 15.71 2.26 7.60
CA MET A 37 15.76 0.80 7.56
C MET A 37 17.00 0.31 8.28
N SER A 38 16.84 -0.68 9.15
CA SER A 38 17.96 -1.41 9.75
C SER A 38 18.17 -2.74 9.06
N GLY A 39 19.42 -3.05 8.71
CA GLY A 39 19.79 -4.29 8.03
C GLY A 39 21.23 -4.68 8.33
N LYS A 40 21.76 -5.62 7.54
CA LYS A 40 23.17 -6.02 7.60
C LYS A 40 23.85 -5.74 6.26
N LEU A 41 25.06 -5.21 6.32
CA LEU A 41 25.93 -5.09 5.16
C LEU A 41 26.39 -6.48 4.68
N PRO A 42 26.91 -6.61 3.45
CA PRO A 42 27.57 -7.83 2.99
C PRO A 42 28.71 -8.29 3.90
N SER A 43 29.36 -7.36 4.62
CA SER A 43 30.38 -7.67 5.64
C SER A 43 29.82 -8.34 6.90
N GLY A 44 28.50 -8.38 7.07
CA GLY A 44 27.80 -8.92 8.25
C GLY A 44 27.58 -7.90 9.37
N GLU A 45 28.11 -6.68 9.24
CA GLU A 45 27.92 -5.59 10.20
C GLU A 45 26.50 -5.02 10.12
N ASN A 46 25.95 -4.61 11.27
CA ASN A 46 24.66 -3.93 11.30
C ASN A 46 24.82 -2.52 10.73
N ALA A 47 23.89 -2.13 9.85
CA ALA A 47 23.86 -0.81 9.26
C ALA A 47 22.44 -0.27 9.17
N THR A 48 22.35 1.04 8.92
CA THR A 48 21.10 1.74 8.70
C THR A 48 21.16 2.43 7.34
N ALA A 49 20.14 2.22 6.50
CA ALA A 49 19.90 3.05 5.33
C ALA A 49 18.79 4.06 5.61
N VAL A 50 18.96 5.26 5.08
CA VAL A 50 17.96 6.32 5.13
C VAL A 50 17.74 6.82 3.71
N PHE A 51 16.51 6.80 3.24
CA PHE A 51 16.13 7.39 1.96
C PHE A 51 14.80 8.13 2.09
N LYS A 52 14.55 9.12 1.23
CA LYS A 52 13.31 9.90 1.18
C LYS A 52 12.59 9.63 -0.14
N MET A 53 11.29 9.35 -0.06
CA MET A 53 10.39 9.38 -1.22
C MET A 53 9.55 10.65 -1.17
N ALA A 54 9.56 11.42 -2.25
CA ALA A 54 8.82 12.67 -2.34
C ALA A 54 8.26 12.90 -3.75
N PRO A 55 7.04 13.44 -3.89
CA PRO A 55 6.54 13.94 -5.16
C PRO A 55 7.47 15.03 -5.74
N ALA A 56 8.11 14.76 -6.87
CA ALA A 56 9.07 15.66 -7.49
C ALA A 56 8.35 16.84 -8.13
N GLY A 57 8.82 18.07 -7.86
CA GLY A 57 8.21 19.30 -8.42
C GLY A 57 6.75 19.53 -8.03
N ALA A 58 6.29 18.91 -6.94
CA ALA A 58 4.92 19.01 -6.48
C ALA A 58 4.56 20.39 -5.91
N ASN A 59 3.25 20.66 -5.84
CA ASN A 59 2.73 21.84 -5.14
C ASN A 59 3.06 21.79 -3.64
N GLU A 60 3.08 22.95 -2.99
CA GLU A 60 3.07 23.01 -1.52
C GLU A 60 1.81 22.29 -1.00
N THR A 61 2.01 21.25 -0.20
CA THR A 61 0.94 20.40 0.32
C THR A 61 1.06 20.25 1.84
N GLN A 62 0.11 19.54 2.43
CA GLN A 62 0.11 19.20 3.85
C GLN A 62 -0.17 17.72 4.01
N ALA A 63 0.59 17.06 4.87
CA ALA A 63 0.28 15.71 5.31
C ALA A 63 -0.93 15.76 6.25
N VAL A 64 -2.05 15.15 5.87
CA VAL A 64 -3.27 15.11 6.69
C VAL A 64 -3.68 13.67 6.94
N ALA A 65 -3.67 13.25 8.20
CA ALA A 65 -4.15 11.93 8.57
C ALA A 65 -5.68 11.83 8.56
N SER A 66 -6.17 10.66 8.17
CA SER A 66 -7.60 10.31 8.17
C SER A 66 -7.80 8.88 8.68
N GLU A 67 -9.07 8.49 8.87
CA GLU A 67 -9.44 7.16 9.37
C GLU A 67 -8.78 6.82 10.70
N LYS A 68 -9.22 7.55 11.73
CA LYS A 68 -8.78 7.33 13.10
C LYS A 68 -9.07 5.89 13.51
N LEU A 69 -8.02 5.19 13.93
CA LEU A 69 -8.09 3.83 14.43
C LEU A 69 -8.44 3.81 15.93
N PRO A 70 -9.03 2.72 16.44
CA PRO A 70 -9.35 2.58 17.86
C PRO A 70 -8.09 2.47 18.74
N GLY A 71 -6.95 2.09 18.16
CA GLY A 71 -5.67 1.98 18.86
C GLY A 71 -5.09 3.34 19.26
N ILE A 72 -4.44 3.38 20.43
CA ILE A 72 -3.68 4.53 20.91
C ILE A 72 -2.25 4.12 21.24
N VAL A 73 -1.34 5.09 21.23
CA VAL A 73 0.07 4.90 21.61
C VAL A 73 0.41 5.76 22.82
N ASN A 74 1.23 5.19 23.72
CA ASN A 74 1.76 5.87 24.89
C ASN A 74 3.29 5.79 24.87
N TYR A 75 3.97 6.92 25.08
CA TYR A 75 5.41 6.99 25.30
C TYR A 75 5.68 7.26 26.78
N LEU A 76 6.17 6.25 27.50
CA LEU A 76 6.46 6.32 28.93
C LEU A 76 7.97 6.19 29.15
N LYS A 77 8.69 7.31 29.07
CA LYS A 77 10.14 7.37 29.35
C LYS A 77 10.36 8.07 30.68
N SER A 78 11.50 7.83 31.33
CA SER A 78 11.85 8.43 32.62
C SER A 78 11.85 9.97 32.60
N SER A 79 12.21 10.58 31.47
CA SER A 79 12.28 12.03 31.27
C SER A 79 11.08 12.62 30.53
N PHE A 80 10.16 11.80 30.02
CA PHE A 80 9.11 12.25 29.10
C PHE A 80 7.93 11.30 29.08
N LYS A 81 6.72 11.86 29.19
CA LYS A 81 5.47 11.09 29.17
C LYS A 81 4.49 11.71 28.17
N LEU A 82 4.09 10.93 27.17
CA LEU A 82 2.93 11.20 26.32
C LEU A 82 1.97 10.02 26.37
N THR A 83 0.68 10.31 26.46
CA THR A 83 -0.36 9.28 26.50
C THR A 83 -1.51 9.63 25.57
N ASN A 84 -2.29 8.62 25.19
CA ASN A 84 -3.47 8.76 24.34
C ASN A 84 -3.18 9.43 22.99
N ILE A 85 -2.03 9.12 22.40
CA ILE A 85 -1.72 9.58 21.04
C ILE A 85 -2.61 8.78 20.07
N PRO A 86 -3.44 9.44 19.26
CA PRO A 86 -4.30 8.77 18.30
C PRO A 86 -3.46 8.12 17.20
N THR A 87 -4.02 7.06 16.62
CA THR A 87 -3.45 6.42 15.44
C THR A 87 -4.41 6.49 14.27
N TYR A 88 -3.87 6.46 13.06
CA TYR A 88 -4.61 6.67 11.82
C TYR A 88 -4.23 5.60 10.79
N ALA A 89 -5.17 5.22 9.93
CA ALA A 89 -4.94 4.24 8.88
C ALA A 89 -4.32 4.86 7.62
N ARG A 90 -4.59 6.15 7.37
CA ARG A 90 -4.20 6.86 6.14
C ARG A 90 -3.60 8.23 6.42
N VAL A 91 -2.68 8.66 5.56
CA VAL A 91 -2.19 10.04 5.45
C VAL A 91 -2.34 10.47 3.99
N THR A 92 -2.93 11.63 3.76
CA THR A 92 -3.22 12.15 2.42
C THR A 92 -2.49 13.47 2.20
N TYR A 93 -1.84 13.58 1.05
CA TYR A 93 -1.26 14.78 0.50
C TYR A 93 -2.15 15.23 -0.66
N ARG A 94 -2.91 16.31 -0.45
CA ARG A 94 -3.87 16.77 -1.46
C ARG A 94 -3.19 17.66 -2.50
N GLN A 95 -3.65 17.53 -3.74
CA GLN A 95 -3.22 18.36 -4.87
C GLN A 95 -1.69 18.40 -5.02
N VAL A 96 -1.01 17.26 -4.81
CA VAL A 96 0.44 17.14 -5.03
C VAL A 96 0.80 17.53 -6.46
N TYR A 97 -0.09 17.21 -7.40
CA TYR A 97 -0.14 17.78 -8.75
C TYR A 97 -1.56 18.27 -9.03
N PRO A 98 -1.78 19.10 -10.06
CA PRO A 98 -3.13 19.55 -10.43
C PRO A 98 -4.10 18.38 -10.63
N GLY A 99 -5.10 18.26 -9.75
CA GLY A 99 -6.09 17.18 -9.79
C GLY A 99 -5.59 15.82 -9.28
N ILE A 100 -4.42 15.74 -8.64
CA ILE A 100 -3.85 14.49 -8.13
C ILE A 100 -3.60 14.58 -6.63
N ASP A 101 -4.17 13.64 -5.88
CA ASP A 101 -3.88 13.42 -4.46
C ASP A 101 -2.97 12.20 -4.31
N MET A 102 -2.01 12.25 -3.39
CA MET A 102 -1.19 11.09 -2.98
C MET A 102 -1.67 10.60 -1.62
N ILE A 103 -1.97 9.30 -1.52
CA ILE A 103 -2.52 8.67 -0.31
C ILE A 103 -1.58 7.58 0.15
N VAL A 104 -1.20 7.66 1.42
CA VAL A 104 -0.24 6.77 2.04
C VAL A 104 -0.94 5.94 3.12
N PHE A 105 -0.76 4.63 3.11
CA PHE A 105 -1.35 3.72 4.09
C PHE A 105 -0.52 2.47 4.35
N GLY A 106 -0.67 1.88 5.53
CA GLY A 106 0.12 0.72 5.94
C GLY A 106 -0.57 -0.61 5.68
N SER A 107 -0.05 -1.45 4.77
CA SER A 107 -0.56 -2.80 4.48
C SER A 107 0.47 -3.88 4.83
N GLN A 108 0.07 -4.98 5.51
CA GLN A 108 0.89 -6.18 5.77
C GLN A 108 2.41 -5.95 5.96
N ASN A 109 2.80 -5.10 6.91
CA ASN A 109 4.19 -4.72 7.25
C ASN A 109 4.95 -3.84 6.24
N ARG A 110 4.27 -3.28 5.24
CA ARG A 110 4.79 -2.32 4.27
C ARG A 110 3.94 -1.04 4.27
N LEU A 111 4.50 0.01 3.70
CA LEU A 111 3.83 1.27 3.45
C LEU A 111 3.52 1.33 1.95
N LYS A 112 2.28 1.67 1.62
CA LYS A 112 1.78 1.80 0.26
C LYS A 112 1.45 3.24 -0.05
N THR A 113 1.56 3.59 -1.34
CA THR A 113 1.26 4.91 -1.86
C THR A 113 0.36 4.78 -3.07
N GLU A 114 -0.88 5.24 -2.99
CA GLU A 114 -1.79 5.36 -4.13
C GLU A 114 -1.79 6.81 -4.65
N PHE A 115 -2.00 6.97 -5.96
CA PHE A 115 -2.28 8.27 -6.57
C PHE A 115 -3.72 8.28 -7.08
N HIS A 116 -4.52 9.23 -6.61
CA HIS A 116 -5.92 9.39 -7.00
C HIS A 116 -6.02 10.62 -7.90
N LEU A 117 -6.41 10.38 -9.14
CA LEU A 117 -6.51 11.38 -10.19
C LEU A 117 -7.97 11.73 -10.44
N ALA A 118 -8.28 13.03 -10.40
CA ALA A 118 -9.54 13.56 -10.89
C ALA A 118 -9.64 13.41 -12.42
N PRO A 119 -10.86 13.44 -13.00
CA PRO A 119 -11.05 13.44 -14.45
C PRO A 119 -10.17 14.47 -15.15
N GLY A 120 -9.47 14.04 -16.19
CA GLY A 120 -8.58 14.85 -17.01
C GLY A 120 -7.20 15.17 -16.40
N ALA A 121 -6.88 14.71 -15.19
CA ALA A 121 -5.54 14.85 -14.64
C ALA A 121 -4.53 13.94 -15.38
N ASP A 122 -3.29 14.42 -15.51
CA ASP A 122 -2.26 13.75 -16.30
C ASP A 122 -1.42 12.79 -15.44
N VAL A 123 -1.58 11.48 -15.66
CA VAL A 123 -0.74 10.44 -15.04
C VAL A 123 0.75 10.67 -15.31
N GLY A 124 1.09 11.20 -16.48
CA GLY A 124 2.48 11.46 -16.88
C GLY A 124 3.17 12.54 -16.07
N SER A 125 2.42 13.35 -15.31
CA SER A 125 2.97 14.38 -14.42
C SER A 125 3.47 13.81 -13.09
N ILE A 126 3.09 12.59 -12.74
CA ILE A 126 3.50 11.97 -11.48
C ILE A 126 4.97 11.58 -11.57
N GLN A 127 5.76 12.14 -10.65
CA GLN A 127 7.19 11.85 -10.51
C GLN A 127 7.50 11.67 -9.02
N VAL A 128 8.31 10.69 -8.67
CA VAL A 128 8.67 10.40 -7.29
C VAL A 128 10.18 10.33 -7.20
N ASP A 129 10.75 11.29 -6.46
CA ASP A 129 12.16 11.35 -6.11
C ASP A 129 12.44 10.35 -4.97
N CYS A 130 13.42 9.48 -5.17
CA CYS A 130 13.95 8.52 -4.21
C CYS A 130 15.35 8.97 -3.75
N MET A 131 15.42 10.02 -2.94
CA MET A 131 16.69 10.59 -2.47
C MET A 131 17.40 9.67 -1.47
N GLY A 132 18.70 9.45 -1.66
CA GLY A 132 19.53 8.64 -0.74
C GLY A 132 19.59 7.14 -1.07
N VAL A 133 19.08 6.76 -2.24
CA VAL A 133 19.17 5.39 -2.78
C VAL A 133 20.46 5.23 -3.58
N GLU A 134 20.88 3.97 -3.79
CA GLU A 134 22.03 3.63 -4.64
C GLU A 134 21.65 3.52 -6.13
N GLY A 135 20.35 3.35 -6.40
CA GLY A 135 19.79 3.35 -7.74
C GLY A 135 18.31 2.93 -7.74
N LEU A 136 17.73 3.02 -8.93
CA LEU A 136 16.42 2.47 -9.26
C LEU A 136 16.56 1.53 -10.47
N SER A 137 15.79 0.44 -10.46
CA SER A 137 15.63 -0.43 -11.64
C SER A 137 14.20 -0.97 -11.74
N ILE A 138 13.78 -1.30 -12.95
CA ILE A 138 12.51 -2.01 -13.19
C ILE A 138 12.86 -3.44 -13.63
N ALA A 139 12.32 -4.44 -12.94
CA ALA A 139 12.53 -5.84 -13.27
C ALA A 139 11.61 -6.28 -14.43
N ASP A 140 11.91 -7.43 -15.04
CA ASP A 140 11.15 -7.97 -16.19
C ASP A 140 9.67 -8.25 -15.86
N ASN A 141 9.34 -8.48 -14.58
CA ASN A 141 7.97 -8.66 -14.10
C ASN A 141 7.24 -7.32 -13.85
N GLY A 142 7.91 -6.19 -14.06
CA GLY A 142 7.37 -4.84 -13.86
C GLY A 142 7.59 -4.26 -12.47
N ASP A 143 8.21 -4.99 -11.54
CA ASP A 143 8.47 -4.50 -10.18
C ASP A 143 9.47 -3.34 -10.19
N LEU A 144 9.25 -2.34 -9.34
CA LEU A 144 10.22 -1.29 -9.06
C LEU A 144 11.12 -1.73 -7.91
N HIS A 145 12.42 -1.75 -8.21
CA HIS A 145 13.47 -2.06 -7.28
C HIS A 145 14.19 -0.77 -6.88
N ILE A 146 14.20 -0.50 -5.58
CA ILE A 146 14.85 0.66 -4.95
C ILE A 146 16.05 0.15 -4.16
N GLN A 147 17.25 0.35 -4.69
CA GLN A 147 18.47 -0.15 -4.06
C GLN A 147 18.94 0.77 -2.93
N THR A 148 19.29 0.19 -1.78
CA THR A 148 19.82 0.94 -0.63
C THR A 148 21.06 0.24 -0.08
N ALA A 149 21.86 0.96 0.72
CA ALA A 149 23.07 0.43 1.35
C ALA A 149 22.85 -0.80 2.25
N VAL A 150 21.62 -1.08 2.69
CA VAL A 150 21.31 -2.21 3.60
C VAL A 150 20.38 -3.26 2.98
N GLY A 151 20.16 -3.18 1.67
CA GLY A 151 19.28 -4.08 0.92
C GLY A 151 18.36 -3.34 -0.02
N GLU A 152 17.38 -4.05 -0.56
CA GLU A 152 16.47 -3.53 -1.58
C GLU A 152 15.05 -3.39 -1.02
N VAL A 153 14.37 -2.32 -1.44
CA VAL A 153 12.91 -2.19 -1.31
C VAL A 153 12.30 -2.48 -2.67
N VAL A 154 11.31 -3.36 -2.69
CA VAL A 154 10.62 -3.77 -3.92
C VAL A 154 9.15 -3.37 -3.80
N ASP A 155 8.72 -2.50 -4.71
CA ASP A 155 7.32 -2.19 -4.96
C ASP A 155 6.87 -3.00 -6.18
N GLY A 156 5.71 -3.65 -6.07
CA GLY A 156 5.21 -4.52 -7.13
C GLY A 156 4.84 -3.76 -8.39
N ALA A 157 4.75 -4.45 -9.53
CA ALA A 157 4.26 -3.84 -10.76
C ALA A 157 2.94 -3.06 -10.53
N PRO A 158 2.82 -1.84 -11.07
CA PRO A 158 1.71 -0.99 -10.71
C PRO A 158 0.42 -1.41 -11.40
N PHE A 159 -0.68 -1.27 -10.69
CA PHE A 159 -2.03 -1.48 -11.20
C PHE A 159 -2.74 -0.12 -11.25
N ALA A 160 -3.59 0.10 -12.26
CA ALA A 160 -4.47 1.25 -12.26
C ALA A 160 -5.86 0.88 -12.71
N TYR A 161 -6.85 1.62 -12.23
CA TYR A 161 -8.26 1.30 -12.49
C TYR A 161 -9.17 2.52 -12.42
N GLN A 162 -10.32 2.39 -13.08
CA GLN A 162 -11.46 3.30 -13.00
C GLN A 162 -12.67 2.53 -12.48
N ASP A 163 -13.44 3.12 -11.58
CA ASP A 163 -14.75 2.57 -11.21
C ASP A 163 -15.81 3.30 -12.07
N ILE A 164 -16.37 2.60 -13.06
CA ILE A 164 -17.35 3.13 -14.04
C ILE A 164 -18.65 2.34 -13.91
N ASP A 165 -19.76 3.03 -13.64
CA ASP A 165 -21.09 2.41 -13.45
C ASP A 165 -21.13 1.26 -12.42
N GLY A 166 -20.24 1.31 -11.43
CA GLY A 166 -20.12 0.28 -10.37
C GLY A 166 -19.22 -0.90 -10.73
N GLU A 167 -18.62 -0.90 -11.93
CA GLU A 167 -17.67 -1.91 -12.39
C GLU A 167 -16.24 -1.36 -12.36
N ARG A 168 -15.28 -2.24 -12.01
CA ARG A 168 -13.86 -1.88 -12.02
C ARG A 168 -13.26 -2.18 -13.40
N VAL A 169 -12.87 -1.13 -14.10
CA VAL A 169 -12.21 -1.20 -15.40
C VAL A 169 -10.71 -1.00 -15.20
N GLU A 170 -9.92 -2.00 -15.55
CA GLU A 170 -8.46 -1.94 -15.47
C GLU A 170 -7.90 -0.99 -16.54
N VAL A 171 -6.89 -0.20 -16.14
CA VAL A 171 -6.10 0.66 -17.01
C VAL A 171 -4.65 0.21 -16.91
N PRO A 172 -4.14 -0.54 -17.90
CA PRO A 172 -2.76 -1.03 -17.87
C PRO A 172 -1.75 0.12 -17.72
N VAL A 173 -0.91 0.04 -16.69
CA VAL A 173 0.11 1.04 -16.34
C VAL A 173 1.44 0.35 -16.05
N SER A 174 2.56 1.03 -16.27
CA SER A 174 3.89 0.58 -15.86
C SER A 174 4.64 1.68 -15.13
N TYR A 175 5.66 1.29 -14.36
CA TYR A 175 6.69 2.25 -13.97
C TYR A 175 7.46 2.75 -15.20
N ARG A 176 8.01 3.95 -15.07
CA ARG A 176 8.94 4.58 -16.01
C ARG A 176 10.06 5.24 -15.21
N LEU A 177 11.30 4.83 -15.44
CA LEU A 177 12.45 5.56 -14.89
C LEU A 177 12.62 6.88 -15.64
N ILE A 178 12.74 7.97 -14.89
CA ILE A 178 12.96 9.32 -15.42
C ILE A 178 14.46 9.61 -15.43
N ASP A 179 15.13 9.28 -14.32
CA ASP A 179 16.59 9.31 -14.17
C ASP A 179 17.05 8.27 -13.12
N ALA A 180 18.19 8.51 -12.47
CA ALA A 180 18.84 7.53 -11.58
C ALA A 180 18.11 7.35 -10.24
N ASP A 181 17.39 8.36 -9.77
CA ASP A 181 16.69 8.38 -8.50
C ASP A 181 15.23 8.85 -8.62
N THR A 182 14.72 9.08 -9.82
CA THR A 182 13.33 9.49 -10.06
C THR A 182 12.59 8.48 -10.93
N TYR A 183 11.39 8.08 -10.50
CA TYR A 183 10.46 7.29 -11.31
C TYR A 183 9.12 8.00 -11.50
N GLY A 184 8.35 7.55 -12.49
CA GLY A 184 6.95 7.94 -12.70
C GLY A 184 6.16 6.79 -13.30
N PHE A 185 5.01 7.10 -13.88
CA PHE A 185 4.10 6.11 -14.45
C PHE A 185 3.85 6.35 -15.95
N ALA A 186 3.60 5.27 -16.68
CA ALA A 186 3.23 5.30 -18.09
C ALA A 186 2.01 4.41 -18.32
N VAL A 187 0.92 5.01 -18.82
CA VAL A 187 -0.25 4.26 -19.24
C VAL A 187 0.04 3.55 -20.57
N GLN A 188 -0.31 2.28 -20.67
CA GLN A 188 0.03 1.42 -21.81
C GLN A 188 -1.06 1.36 -22.89
N SER A 189 -2.27 1.84 -22.58
CA SER A 189 -3.40 1.87 -23.52
C SER A 189 -4.33 3.06 -23.26
N ALA A 190 -5.16 3.42 -24.25
CA ALA A 190 -6.13 4.49 -24.04
C ALA A 190 -7.16 4.10 -22.96
N TYR A 191 -7.56 5.06 -22.15
CA TYR A 191 -8.59 4.94 -21.10
C TYR A 191 -9.53 6.14 -21.15
N ASP A 192 -10.64 6.09 -20.42
CA ASP A 192 -11.62 7.17 -20.41
C ASP A 192 -11.21 8.29 -19.44
N VAL A 193 -10.59 9.34 -19.98
CA VAL A 193 -10.13 10.50 -19.21
C VAL A 193 -11.25 11.31 -18.55
N SER A 194 -12.52 11.04 -18.87
CA SER A 194 -13.66 11.69 -18.20
C SER A 194 -14.02 11.06 -16.85
N HIS A 195 -13.41 9.92 -16.51
CA HIS A 195 -13.57 9.24 -15.23
C HIS A 195 -12.31 9.42 -14.35
N PRO A 196 -12.45 9.40 -13.02
CA PRO A 196 -11.30 9.33 -12.12
C PRO A 196 -10.44 8.10 -12.41
N LEU A 197 -9.16 8.19 -12.07
CA LEU A 197 -8.21 7.08 -12.18
C LEU A 197 -7.49 6.91 -10.85
N VAL A 198 -7.38 5.67 -10.37
CA VAL A 198 -6.52 5.33 -9.24
C VAL A 198 -5.32 4.56 -9.78
N VAL A 199 -4.12 5.02 -9.45
CA VAL A 199 -2.87 4.27 -9.65
C VAL A 199 -2.46 3.70 -8.29
N ASP A 200 -2.50 2.38 -8.17
CA ASP A 200 -2.14 1.58 -7.00
C ASP A 200 -0.89 0.73 -7.31
N PRO A 201 0.31 1.16 -6.88
CA PRO A 201 1.58 0.53 -7.21
C PRO A 201 1.86 -0.82 -6.52
N ASP A 202 0.85 -1.58 -6.12
CA ASP A 202 0.98 -2.95 -5.60
C ASP A 202 -0.43 -3.57 -5.43
N LEU A 203 -0.88 -4.46 -6.33
CA LEU A 203 -2.05 -5.30 -6.06
C LEU A 203 -1.57 -6.57 -5.34
N VAL A 204 -1.59 -6.58 -4.00
CA VAL A 204 -1.14 -7.77 -3.25
C VAL A 204 -1.96 -9.00 -3.62
N TRP A 205 -3.25 -8.82 -3.92
CA TRP A 205 -4.17 -9.80 -4.53
C TRP A 205 -5.62 -9.34 -4.31
N SER A 206 -6.50 -9.61 -5.27
CA SER A 206 -7.95 -9.69 -5.05
C SER A 206 -8.49 -10.87 -5.85
N THR A 207 -9.53 -11.51 -5.32
CA THR A 207 -10.22 -12.59 -6.03
C THR A 207 -11.68 -12.61 -5.67
N PHE A 208 -12.43 -13.31 -6.49
CA PHE A 208 -13.81 -13.65 -6.23
C PHE A 208 -13.90 -15.10 -5.74
N LEU A 209 -14.69 -15.33 -4.70
CA LEU A 209 -14.99 -16.65 -4.16
C LEU A 209 -16.50 -16.80 -4.07
N GLY A 210 -17.05 -17.55 -5.01
CA GLY A 210 -18.48 -17.73 -5.24
C GLY A 210 -18.74 -17.89 -6.74
N ASP A 211 -20.00 -18.03 -7.11
CA ASP A 211 -20.49 -17.94 -8.50
C ASP A 211 -21.89 -17.29 -8.47
N ASP A 212 -22.77 -17.53 -9.45
CA ASP A 212 -24.11 -16.91 -9.53
C ASP A 212 -25.10 -17.28 -8.39
N GLY A 213 -24.74 -18.19 -7.47
CA GLY A 213 -25.53 -18.58 -6.30
C GLY A 213 -25.46 -17.62 -5.09
N ASN A 214 -26.23 -17.91 -4.03
CA ASN A 214 -26.08 -17.17 -2.77
C ASN A 214 -24.97 -17.76 -1.88
N GLU A 215 -23.86 -17.03 -1.78
CA GLU A 215 -22.84 -17.26 -0.76
C GLU A 215 -23.00 -16.31 0.42
N CYS A 216 -22.73 -16.82 1.62
CA CYS A 216 -22.64 -16.01 2.82
C CYS A 216 -21.30 -16.26 3.52
N GLY A 217 -20.38 -15.29 3.41
CA GLY A 217 -19.18 -15.24 4.24
C GLY A 217 -19.56 -15.12 5.73
N LYS A 218 -19.00 -15.98 6.57
CA LYS A 218 -19.25 -16.01 8.02
C LYS A 218 -18.00 -15.70 8.85
N GLY A 219 -16.81 -15.86 8.28
CA GLY A 219 -15.56 -15.54 8.98
C GLY A 219 -14.36 -15.48 8.06
N ILE A 220 -13.33 -14.76 8.53
CA ILE A 220 -12.03 -14.65 7.88
C ILE A 220 -10.93 -14.77 8.94
N ALA A 221 -9.85 -15.47 8.61
CA ALA A 221 -8.66 -15.58 9.43
C ALA A 221 -7.40 -15.57 8.55
N VAL A 222 -6.28 -15.11 9.11
CA VAL A 222 -4.98 -15.10 8.44
C VAL A 222 -3.98 -15.84 9.32
N ASP A 223 -3.23 -16.78 8.74
CA ASP A 223 -2.18 -17.48 9.47
C ASP A 223 -0.86 -16.69 9.53
N SER A 224 0.12 -17.19 10.29
CA SER A 224 1.43 -16.54 10.44
C SER A 224 2.26 -16.51 9.16
N SER A 225 1.86 -17.27 8.14
CA SER A 225 2.49 -17.32 6.82
C SER A 225 1.77 -16.42 5.82
N GLY A 226 0.76 -15.66 6.24
CA GLY A 226 0.00 -14.74 5.39
C GLY A 226 -1.11 -15.41 4.57
N ASN A 227 -1.39 -16.69 4.79
CA ASN A 227 -2.48 -17.36 4.07
C ASN A 227 -3.83 -16.89 4.62
N VAL A 228 -4.74 -16.52 3.72
CA VAL A 228 -6.08 -16.06 4.07
C VAL A 228 -7.05 -17.23 3.98
N PHE A 229 -7.81 -17.45 5.05
CA PHE A 229 -8.86 -18.45 5.13
C PHE A 229 -10.21 -17.75 5.26
N VAL A 230 -11.16 -18.13 4.40
CA VAL A 230 -12.54 -17.66 4.43
C VAL A 230 -13.44 -18.85 4.73
N CYS A 231 -14.39 -18.68 5.64
CA CYS A 231 -15.41 -19.67 5.90
C CYS A 231 -16.80 -19.08 5.75
N GLY A 232 -17.75 -19.94 5.39
CA GLY A 232 -19.11 -19.51 5.11
C GLY A 232 -20.04 -20.65 4.77
N VAL A 233 -21.15 -20.29 4.15
CA VAL A 233 -22.10 -21.23 3.56
C VAL A 233 -22.36 -20.85 2.11
N THR A 234 -22.57 -21.86 1.26
CA THR A 234 -22.94 -21.72 -0.14
C THR A 234 -24.18 -22.56 -0.42
N GLU A 235 -25.07 -22.04 -1.27
CA GLU A 235 -26.16 -22.82 -1.84
C GLU A 235 -25.87 -23.30 -3.28
N ASP A 236 -24.74 -22.89 -3.84
CA ASP A 236 -24.37 -23.10 -5.24
C ASP A 236 -23.81 -24.52 -5.48
N PRO A 237 -24.41 -25.32 -6.39
CA PRO A 237 -23.85 -26.61 -6.79
C PRO A 237 -22.48 -26.51 -7.49
N ASP A 238 -22.17 -25.35 -8.07
CA ASP A 238 -20.95 -25.08 -8.85
C ASP A 238 -19.91 -24.28 -8.04
N PHE A 239 -20.08 -24.20 -6.70
CA PHE A 239 -19.09 -23.57 -5.83
C PHE A 239 -17.67 -24.12 -6.09
N PRO A 240 -16.65 -23.26 -6.26
CA PRO A 240 -15.31 -23.70 -6.66
C PRO A 240 -14.68 -24.62 -5.60
N THR A 241 -14.32 -25.84 -6.02
CA THR A 241 -13.59 -26.82 -5.21
C THR A 241 -12.31 -27.28 -5.90
N THR A 242 -11.42 -27.95 -5.15
CA THR A 242 -10.17 -28.54 -5.67
C THR A 242 -10.23 -30.07 -5.56
N ASP A 243 -9.39 -30.78 -6.33
CA ASP A 243 -9.33 -32.26 -6.36
C ASP A 243 -8.99 -32.93 -5.01
N GLY A 244 -8.70 -32.16 -3.96
CA GLY A 244 -8.47 -32.63 -2.59
C GLY A 244 -9.49 -32.12 -1.56
N ALA A 245 -10.56 -31.45 -1.99
CA ALA A 245 -11.57 -30.95 -1.06
C ALA A 245 -12.28 -32.11 -0.34
N TYR A 246 -12.64 -31.89 0.93
CA TYR A 246 -13.37 -32.88 1.73
C TYR A 246 -14.68 -33.32 1.06
N GLN A 247 -15.33 -32.35 0.41
CA GLN A 247 -16.53 -32.54 -0.38
C GLN A 247 -16.41 -31.66 -1.63
N THR A 248 -16.46 -32.28 -2.81
CA THR A 248 -16.27 -31.62 -4.11
C THR A 248 -17.58 -31.36 -4.84
N THR A 249 -18.69 -31.90 -4.33
CA THR A 249 -20.03 -31.73 -4.90
C THR A 249 -21.02 -31.43 -3.79
N LYS A 250 -21.94 -30.50 -4.05
CA LYS A 250 -22.94 -30.09 -3.08
C LYS A 250 -23.83 -31.25 -2.62
N GLY A 251 -24.00 -31.35 -1.30
CA GLY A 251 -24.67 -32.46 -0.63
C GLY A 251 -26.01 -32.11 -0.01
N THR A 252 -26.25 -30.85 0.38
CA THR A 252 -27.51 -30.42 1.00
C THR A 252 -28.04 -29.09 0.43
N ALA A 253 -29.07 -28.51 1.06
CA ALA A 253 -29.58 -27.19 0.67
C ALA A 253 -28.55 -26.07 0.89
N TRP A 254 -27.74 -26.17 1.94
CA TRP A 254 -26.65 -25.24 2.27
C TRP A 254 -25.46 -26.03 2.77
N ASP A 255 -24.32 -25.91 2.09
CA ASP A 255 -23.09 -26.57 2.52
C ASP A 255 -22.13 -25.53 3.12
N GLY A 256 -21.40 -25.94 4.15
CA GLY A 256 -20.38 -25.11 4.77
C GLY A 256 -19.07 -25.21 3.99
N PHE A 257 -18.40 -24.08 3.79
CA PHE A 257 -17.07 -24.08 3.19
C PHE A 257 -16.03 -23.49 4.15
N VAL A 258 -14.80 -23.96 4.01
CA VAL A 258 -13.59 -23.32 4.50
C VAL A 258 -12.61 -23.39 3.35
N THR A 259 -12.19 -22.24 2.83
CA THR A 259 -11.25 -22.18 1.72
C THR A 259 -10.06 -21.31 2.06
N LYS A 260 -8.92 -21.64 1.47
CA LYS A 260 -7.73 -20.79 1.47
C LYS A 260 -7.73 -20.01 0.15
N VAL A 261 -7.71 -18.68 0.23
CA VAL A 261 -7.77 -17.77 -0.93
C VAL A 261 -6.40 -17.13 -1.19
N ALA A 262 -5.31 -17.89 -1.08
CA ALA A 262 -3.93 -17.45 -1.39
C ALA A 262 -3.02 -18.65 -1.65
#